data_AF-A0A535VSE2-F1
#
_entry.id   AF-A0A535VSE2-F1
#
_cell.length_a   1.000
_cell.length_b   1.000
_cell.length_c   1.000
_cell.angle_alpha   90.00
_cell.angle_beta   90.00
_cell.angle_gamma   90.00
#
_symmetry.space_group_name_H-M   'P 1'
#
loop_
_entity.id
_entity.type
_entity.pdbx_description
1 polymer ?
#
loop_
_entity_poly.entity_id
_entity_poly.type
_entity_poly.pdbx_seq_one_letter_code
_entity_poly.pdbx_strand_id
1 'polypeptide(L)'
;MSIPLSPPIQVDVGEAFGFVFRSRNWFGRLAVGALCLLFFWLFLIPLFILLGYFVETARTVSRGESELPPWTDVGKKLREGFVLSVVLFIWGLPGAILSWGSYPISCVGSSCTYHPSTFAPVGGLYSLLLGFLTAAIWSQYLEGGFGAAFDFRAIFRRAGLYPGMTVMVWLMAIVAGIIGALGVIVVVIGLFFTLPYAFAVIANLYGQFSQRTQRAATAV
;
A
#
# COMPACT_ATOMS: atom_id res chain seq x y z
N MET A 1 -11.89 -28.93 -36.91
CA MET A 1 -11.37 -27.58 -36.63
C MET A 1 -11.95 -27.13 -35.30
N SER A 2 -11.23 -27.37 -34.21
CA SER A 2 -11.58 -26.81 -32.90
C SER A 2 -11.20 -25.33 -32.91
N ILE A 3 -12.20 -24.46 -32.89
CA ILE A 3 -12.00 -23.03 -32.64
C ILE A 3 -11.29 -22.92 -31.29
N PRO A 4 -10.08 -22.33 -31.20
CA PRO A 4 -9.51 -22.03 -29.90
C PRO A 4 -10.46 -21.00 -29.26
N LEU A 5 -11.20 -21.45 -28.23
CA LEU A 5 -11.96 -20.57 -27.37
C LEU A 5 -10.96 -19.52 -26.87
N SER A 6 -11.18 -18.26 -27.23
CA SER A 6 -10.44 -17.15 -26.65
C SER A 6 -10.43 -17.35 -25.13
N PRO A 7 -9.27 -17.27 -24.45
CA PRO A 7 -9.25 -17.43 -23.00
C PRO A 7 -10.27 -16.45 -22.42
N PRO A 8 -11.06 -16.87 -21.41
CA PRO A 8 -12.03 -15.97 -20.81
C PRO A 8 -11.31 -14.69 -20.39
N ILE A 9 -11.86 -13.53 -20.75
CA ILE A 9 -11.36 -12.20 -20.33
C ILE A 9 -11.67 -12.07 -18.83
N GLN A 10 -10.97 -12.87 -18.02
CA GLN A 10 -11.17 -13.02 -16.60
C GLN A 10 -9.81 -12.82 -15.94
N VAL A 11 -9.82 -12.06 -14.84
CA VAL A 11 -8.64 -11.91 -14.00
C VAL A 11 -8.43 -13.21 -13.27
N ASP A 12 -7.27 -13.83 -13.44
CA ASP A 12 -6.88 -15.00 -12.67
C ASP A 12 -6.37 -14.56 -11.28
N VAL A 13 -7.22 -14.76 -10.28
CA VAL A 13 -6.94 -14.43 -8.88
C VAL A 13 -5.82 -15.30 -8.30
N GLY A 14 -5.77 -16.58 -8.69
CA GLY A 14 -4.76 -17.51 -8.23
C GLY A 14 -3.37 -17.14 -8.75
N GLU A 15 -3.30 -16.73 -10.02
CA GLU A 15 -2.10 -16.21 -10.64
C GLU A 15 -1.65 -14.90 -9.95
N ALA A 16 -2.57 -13.99 -9.62
CA ALA A 16 -2.24 -12.70 -9.00
C ALA A 16 -1.54 -12.83 -7.63
N PHE A 17 -2.03 -13.72 -6.75
CA PHE A 17 -1.36 -13.99 -5.46
C PHE A 17 -0.13 -14.89 -5.62
N GLY A 18 -0.21 -15.91 -6.50
CA GLY A 18 0.89 -16.84 -6.74
C GLY A 18 2.11 -16.17 -7.38
N PHE A 19 1.90 -15.12 -8.17
CA PHE A 19 2.95 -14.35 -8.86
C PHE A 19 4.06 -13.87 -7.92
N VAL A 20 3.69 -13.37 -6.74
CA VAL A 20 4.66 -12.85 -5.75
C VAL A 20 5.59 -13.97 -5.30
N PHE A 21 5.04 -15.12 -4.93
CA PHE A 21 5.79 -16.26 -4.40
C PHE A 21 6.55 -17.05 -5.47
N ARG A 22 6.11 -16.99 -6.73
CA ARG A 22 6.78 -17.65 -7.87
C ARG A 22 8.05 -16.92 -8.27
N SER A 23 8.16 -15.62 -7.95
CA SER A 23 9.31 -14.81 -8.32
C SER A 23 10.60 -15.19 -7.57
N ARG A 24 11.73 -15.16 -8.28
CA ARG A 24 13.05 -15.40 -7.68
C ARG A 24 13.38 -14.30 -6.67
N ASN A 25 13.90 -14.69 -5.50
CA ASN A 25 14.25 -13.78 -4.41
C ASN A 25 13.08 -12.88 -3.96
N TRP A 26 11.84 -13.40 -4.01
CA TRP A 26 10.63 -12.69 -3.58
C TRP A 26 10.79 -12.04 -2.20
N PHE A 27 11.39 -12.76 -1.24
CA PHE A 27 11.60 -12.25 0.12
C PHE A 27 12.48 -11.00 0.14
N GLY A 28 13.61 -11.01 -0.58
CA GLY A 28 14.50 -9.85 -0.66
C GLY A 28 13.82 -8.65 -1.32
N ARG A 29 13.00 -8.89 -2.35
CA ARG A 29 12.26 -7.82 -3.03
C ARG A 29 11.18 -7.22 -2.15
N LEU A 30 10.44 -8.04 -1.41
CA LEU A 30 9.46 -7.58 -0.42
C LEU A 30 10.13 -6.87 0.76
N ALA A 31 11.29 -7.34 1.22
CA ALA A 31 12.04 -6.73 2.32
C ALA A 31 12.49 -5.30 1.96
N VAL A 32 12.97 -5.07 0.73
CA VAL A 32 13.28 -3.70 0.27
C VAL A 32 12.02 -2.84 0.21
N GLY A 33 10.90 -3.38 -0.26
CA GLY A 33 9.61 -2.68 -0.23
C GLY A 33 9.16 -2.32 1.20
N ALA A 34 9.31 -3.25 2.14
CA ALA A 34 9.02 -3.02 3.56
C ALA A 34 9.97 -1.97 4.17
N LEU A 35 11.24 -1.96 3.78
CA LEU A 35 12.21 -0.96 4.20
C LEU A 35 11.83 0.44 3.69
N CYS A 36 11.39 0.55 2.43
CA CYS A 36 10.84 1.79 1.90
C CYS A 36 9.61 2.27 2.69
N LEU A 37 8.71 1.35 3.05
CA LEU A 37 7.56 1.65 3.91
C LEU A 37 7.95 2.01 5.34
N LEU A 38 9.06 1.49 5.88
CA LEU A 38 9.52 1.83 7.23
C LEU A 38 10.13 3.24 7.27
N PHE A 39 10.89 3.61 6.24
CA PHE A 39 11.56 4.91 6.16
C PHE A 39 10.74 6.01 5.48
N PHE A 40 9.47 5.76 5.14
CA PHE A 40 8.60 6.75 4.49
C PHE A 40 8.48 8.05 5.29
N TRP A 41 8.47 7.96 6.63
CA TRP A 41 8.28 9.10 7.53
C TRP A 41 9.45 10.07 7.54
N LEU A 42 10.65 9.60 7.14
CA LEU A 42 11.88 10.39 7.25
C LEU A 42 12.08 11.31 6.04
N PHE A 43 11.73 10.85 4.83
CA PHE A 43 12.06 11.57 3.60
C PHE A 43 10.97 11.63 2.53
N LEU A 44 9.84 10.93 2.65
CA LEU A 44 8.79 10.76 1.62
C LEU A 44 9.27 10.16 0.27
N ILE A 45 10.53 10.38 -0.12
CA ILE A 45 11.22 9.80 -1.27
C ILE A 45 11.09 8.27 -1.33
N PRO A 46 11.23 7.50 -0.23
CA PRO A 46 11.05 6.04 -0.27
C PRO A 46 9.64 5.62 -0.74
N LEU A 47 8.61 6.42 -0.44
CA LEU A 47 7.25 6.17 -0.87
C LEU A 47 7.11 6.32 -2.39
N PHE A 48 7.73 7.36 -2.96
CA PHE A 48 7.72 7.58 -4.40
C PHE A 48 8.48 6.47 -5.14
N ILE A 49 9.63 6.02 -4.63
CA ILE A 49 10.36 4.90 -5.21
C ILE A 49 9.49 3.63 -5.21
N LEU A 50 8.78 3.37 -4.12
CA LEU A 50 7.89 2.22 -4.00
C LEU A 50 6.71 2.29 -4.98
N LEU A 51 6.09 3.46 -5.15
CA LEU A 51 5.04 3.66 -6.15
C LEU A 51 5.55 3.40 -7.57
N GLY A 52 6.76 3.85 -7.90
CA GLY A 52 7.39 3.54 -9.18
C GLY A 52 7.69 2.05 -9.35
N TYR A 53 8.06 1.35 -8.28
CA TYR A 53 8.23 -0.10 -8.31
C TYR A 53 6.92 -0.82 -8.66
N PHE A 54 5.78 -0.36 -8.13
CA PHE A 54 4.47 -0.90 -8.48
C PHE A 54 4.09 -0.62 -9.94
N VAL A 55 4.42 0.57 -10.47
CA VAL A 55 4.24 0.90 -11.90
C VAL A 55 5.02 -0.07 -12.78
N GLU A 56 6.29 -0.31 -12.44
CA GLU A 56 7.12 -1.26 -13.18
C GLU A 56 6.57 -2.68 -13.09
N THR A 57 6.13 -3.10 -11.91
CA THR A 57 5.50 -4.42 -11.70
C THR A 57 4.26 -4.57 -12.57
N ALA A 58 3.37 -3.57 -12.59
CA ALA A 58 2.18 -3.59 -13.43
C ALA A 58 2.52 -3.63 -14.93
N ARG A 59 3.60 -2.96 -15.34
CA ARG A 59 4.09 -2.96 -16.73
C ARG A 59 4.74 -4.30 -17.12
N THR A 60 5.43 -4.95 -16.19
CA THR A 60 6.01 -6.29 -16.38
C THR A 60 4.89 -7.32 -16.56
N VAL A 61 3.89 -7.31 -15.67
CA VAL A 61 2.72 -8.18 -15.78
C VAL A 61 1.92 -7.92 -17.06
N SER A 62 1.77 -6.66 -17.48
CA SER A 62 1.06 -6.35 -18.74
C SER A 62 1.80 -6.81 -20.00
N ARG A 63 3.11 -7.07 -19.91
CA ARG A 63 3.93 -7.67 -20.98
C ARG A 63 3.89 -9.21 -20.98
N GLY A 64 3.18 -9.81 -20.02
CA GLY A 64 3.09 -11.27 -19.88
C GLY A 64 4.25 -11.89 -19.09
N GLU A 65 5.08 -11.08 -18.43
CA GLU A 65 6.15 -11.57 -17.56
C GLU A 65 5.59 -11.94 -16.18
N SER A 66 6.01 -13.09 -15.64
CA SER A 66 5.50 -13.65 -14.38
C SER A 66 6.46 -13.52 -13.18
N GLU A 67 7.43 -12.62 -13.25
CA GLU A 67 8.38 -12.37 -12.17
C GLU A 67 8.31 -10.92 -11.66
N LEU A 68 8.56 -10.73 -10.36
CA LEU A 68 8.75 -9.39 -9.80
C LEU A 68 9.94 -8.68 -10.49
N PRO A 69 9.87 -7.37 -10.75
CA PRO A 69 10.99 -6.64 -11.30
C PRO A 69 12.14 -6.53 -10.28
N PRO A 70 13.40 -6.46 -10.73
CA PRO A 70 14.53 -6.16 -9.85
C PRO A 70 14.47 -4.71 -9.33
N TRP A 71 15.17 -4.46 -8.23
CA TRP A 71 15.35 -3.12 -7.66
C TRP A 71 16.48 -2.35 -8.35
N THR A 72 16.54 -2.40 -9.68
CA THR A 72 17.46 -1.60 -10.51
C THR A 72 16.84 -0.24 -10.84
N ASP A 73 17.62 0.71 -11.37
CA ASP A 73 17.10 1.98 -11.89
C ASP A 73 16.22 2.79 -10.92
N VAL A 74 16.67 2.94 -9.66
CA VAL A 74 15.95 3.66 -8.60
C VAL A 74 15.52 5.06 -9.04
N GLY A 75 16.33 5.77 -9.82
CA GLY A 75 15.98 7.09 -10.36
C GLY A 75 14.76 7.07 -11.30
N LYS A 76 14.63 6.03 -12.12
CA LYS A 76 13.45 5.84 -12.98
C LYS A 76 12.21 5.55 -12.15
N LYS A 77 12.33 4.66 -11.16
CA LYS A 77 11.23 4.35 -10.22
C LYS A 77 10.79 5.60 -9.45
N LEU A 78 11.74 6.40 -8.95
CA LEU A 78 11.44 7.67 -8.29
C LEU A 78 10.64 8.61 -9.20
N ARG A 79 11.07 8.79 -10.46
CA ARG A 79 10.37 9.64 -11.43
C ARG A 79 8.96 9.11 -11.72
N GLU A 80 8.83 7.84 -12.04
CA GLU A 80 7.53 7.24 -12.38
C GLU A 80 6.56 7.28 -11.18
N GLY A 81 7.07 7.03 -9.97
CA GLY A 81 6.26 7.09 -8.76
C GLY A 81 5.91 8.52 -8.34
N PHE A 82 6.80 9.49 -8.55
CA PHE A 82 6.47 10.91 -8.33
C PHE A 82 5.37 11.37 -9.29
N VAL A 83 5.49 11.07 -10.58
CA VAL A 83 4.48 11.42 -11.59
C VAL A 83 3.13 10.77 -11.25
N LEU A 84 3.12 9.48 -10.92
CA LEU A 84 1.91 8.79 -10.49
C LEU A 84 1.33 9.41 -9.20
N SER A 85 2.17 9.79 -8.25
CA SER A 85 1.72 10.45 -7.01
C SER A 85 1.03 11.77 -7.30
N VAL A 86 1.56 12.57 -8.23
CA VAL A 86 0.91 13.82 -8.66
C VAL A 86 -0.44 13.53 -9.32
N VAL A 87 -0.54 12.49 -10.16
CA VAL A 87 -1.82 12.05 -10.74
C VAL A 87 -2.82 11.67 -9.66
N LEU A 88 -2.44 10.78 -8.74
CA LEU A 88 -3.30 10.34 -7.63
C LEU A 88 -3.67 11.50 -6.72
N PHE A 89 -2.77 12.44 -6.48
CA PHE A 89 -3.02 13.64 -5.70
C PHE A 89 -4.09 14.52 -6.36
N ILE A 90 -3.95 14.83 -7.66
CA ILE A 90 -4.92 15.62 -8.41
C ILE A 90 -6.29 14.94 -8.43
N TRP A 91 -6.33 13.62 -8.66
CA TRP A 91 -7.55 12.84 -8.58
C TRP A 91 -8.14 12.79 -7.17
N GLY A 92 -7.32 12.86 -6.12
CA GLY A 92 -7.75 12.91 -4.73
C GLY A 92 -8.32 14.28 -4.29
N LEU A 93 -7.92 15.38 -4.95
CA LEU A 93 -8.30 16.74 -4.56
C LEU A 93 -9.82 16.96 -4.45
N PRO A 94 -10.68 16.54 -5.41
CA PRO A 94 -12.11 16.77 -5.28
C PRO A 94 -12.70 16.08 -4.04
N GLY A 95 -12.26 14.85 -3.74
CA GLY A 95 -12.68 14.12 -2.55
C GLY A 95 -12.20 14.79 -1.26
N ALA A 96 -10.96 15.26 -1.26
CA ALA A 96 -10.39 16.00 -0.13
C ALA A 96 -11.13 17.32 0.11
N ILE A 97 -11.48 18.07 -0.94
CA ILE A 97 -12.24 19.32 -0.83
C ILE A 97 -13.65 19.07 -0.30
N LEU A 98 -14.34 18.05 -0.81
CA LEU A 98 -15.67 17.64 -0.33
C LEU A 98 -15.66 17.19 1.14
N SER A 99 -14.51 16.71 1.62
CA SER A 99 -14.32 16.20 2.98
C SER A 99 -13.51 17.16 3.88
N TRP A 100 -13.12 18.33 3.39
CA TRP A 100 -12.16 19.22 4.07
C TRP A 100 -12.67 19.73 5.43
N GLY A 101 -14.00 19.80 5.62
CA GLY A 101 -14.64 20.16 6.88
C GLY A 101 -15.23 18.98 7.65
N SER A 102 -15.03 17.74 7.20
CA SER A 102 -15.60 16.55 7.86
C SER A 102 -14.67 16.05 8.96
N TYR A 103 -14.76 16.64 10.15
CA TYR A 103 -14.31 15.99 11.37
C TYR A 103 -15.54 15.34 12.00
N PRO A 104 -15.83 14.06 11.72
CA PRO A 104 -17.05 13.44 12.20
C PRO A 104 -17.09 13.44 13.72
N ILE A 105 -15.93 13.43 14.39
CA ILE A 105 -15.80 13.39 15.84
C ILE A 105 -14.76 14.42 16.26
N SER A 106 -15.13 15.37 17.11
CA SER A 106 -14.21 16.23 17.83
C SER A 106 -14.27 15.90 19.31
N CYS A 107 -13.12 15.68 19.94
CA CYS A 107 -13.02 15.41 21.36
C CYS A 107 -12.26 16.55 22.05
N VAL A 108 -12.89 17.16 23.06
CA VAL A 108 -12.27 18.17 23.91
C VAL A 108 -12.39 17.69 25.36
N GLY A 109 -11.25 17.36 25.97
CA GLY A 109 -11.21 16.68 27.26
C GLY A 109 -11.86 15.30 27.18
N SER A 110 -12.77 14.99 28.09
CA SER A 110 -13.52 13.71 28.13
C SER A 110 -14.77 13.71 27.25
N SER A 111 -15.10 14.82 26.58
CA SER A 111 -16.32 14.97 25.80
C SER A 111 -16.01 14.82 24.31
N CYS A 112 -16.69 13.89 23.64
CA CYS A 112 -16.63 13.73 22.19
C CYS A 112 -17.97 14.11 21.56
N THR A 113 -17.95 15.04 20.62
CA THR A 113 -19.12 15.51 19.89
C THR A 113 -19.06 14.99 18.46
N TYR A 114 -20.12 14.30 18.03
CA TYR A 114 -20.28 13.90 16.64
C TYR A 114 -20.82 15.08 15.82
N HIS A 115 -20.07 15.52 14.82
CA HIS A 115 -20.47 16.61 13.93
C HIS A 115 -20.74 16.05 12.53
N PRO A 116 -22.01 15.75 12.18
CA PRO A 116 -22.34 15.26 10.86
C PRO A 116 -22.04 16.37 9.84
N SER A 117 -21.09 16.10 8.96
CA SER A 117 -20.80 16.99 7.84
C SER A 117 -21.75 16.65 6.70
N THR A 118 -22.46 17.67 6.21
CA THR A 118 -23.44 17.52 5.11
C THR A 118 -22.82 16.98 3.83
N PHE A 119 -21.52 17.22 3.62
CA PHE A 119 -20.78 16.78 2.44
C PHE A 119 -19.97 15.48 2.63
N ALA A 120 -19.83 14.96 3.86
CA ALA A 120 -19.12 13.70 4.09
C ALA A 120 -19.66 12.50 3.31
N PRO A 121 -21.00 12.31 3.17
CA PRO A 121 -21.53 11.22 2.36
C PRO A 121 -21.08 11.33 0.89
N VAL A 122 -21.03 12.55 0.35
CA VAL A 122 -20.60 12.82 -1.03
C VAL A 122 -19.10 12.58 -1.20
N GLY A 123 -18.28 13.00 -0.23
CA GLY A 123 -16.85 12.69 -0.20
C GLY A 123 -16.55 11.19 -0.11
N GLY A 124 -17.34 10.45 0.67
CA GLY A 124 -17.27 9.00 0.76
C GLY A 124 -17.63 8.30 -0.55
N LEU A 125 -18.74 8.72 -1.18
CA LEU A 125 -19.14 8.24 -2.51
C LEU A 125 -18.08 8.51 -3.57
N TYR A 126 -17.47 9.70 -3.54
CA TYR A 126 -16.37 10.04 -4.45
C TYR A 126 -15.13 9.16 -4.22
N SER A 127 -14.79 8.88 -2.96
CA SER A 127 -13.65 8.00 -2.61
C SER A 127 -13.88 6.57 -3.08
N LEU A 128 -15.13 6.09 -2.99
CA LEU A 128 -15.53 4.78 -3.48
C LEU A 128 -15.46 4.72 -5.02
N LEU A 129 -15.94 5.77 -5.69
CA LEU A 129 -15.81 5.94 -7.14
C LEU A 129 -14.34 5.96 -7.57
N LEU A 130 -13.47 6.70 -6.87
CA LEU A 130 -12.03 6.72 -7.13
C LEU A 130 -11.41 5.33 -6.98
N GLY A 131 -11.78 4.59 -5.94
CA GLY A 131 -11.32 3.21 -5.74
C GLY A 131 -11.65 2.35 -6.96
N PHE A 132 -12.88 2.46 -7.46
CA PHE A 132 -13.32 1.75 -8.66
C PHE A 132 -12.56 2.18 -9.92
N LEU A 133 -12.31 3.49 -10.08
CA LEU A 133 -11.59 4.04 -11.24
C LEU A 133 -10.07 3.82 -11.17
N THR A 134 -9.51 3.45 -10.02
CA THR A 134 -8.06 3.34 -9.81
C THR A 134 -7.44 2.37 -10.82
N ALA A 135 -8.02 1.18 -11.03
CA ALA A 135 -7.50 0.23 -12.02
C ALA A 135 -7.47 0.83 -13.45
N ALA A 136 -8.50 1.60 -13.80
CA ALA A 136 -8.57 2.27 -15.09
C ALA A 136 -7.54 3.41 -15.21
N ILE A 137 -7.35 4.23 -14.17
CA ILE A 137 -6.34 5.30 -14.10
C ILE A 137 -4.94 4.70 -14.28
N TRP A 138 -4.62 3.62 -13.57
CA TRP A 138 -3.35 2.92 -13.70
C TRP A 138 -3.15 2.37 -15.12
N SER A 139 -4.17 1.75 -15.70
CA SER A 139 -4.06 1.22 -17.07
C SER A 139 -3.80 2.31 -18.12
N GLN A 140 -4.43 3.47 -17.99
CA GLN A 140 -4.21 4.61 -18.88
C GLN A 140 -2.83 5.24 -18.68
N TYR A 141 -2.39 5.33 -17.41
CA TYR A 141 -1.05 5.80 -17.09
C TYR A 141 0.04 4.88 -17.68
N LEU A 142 -0.17 3.57 -17.68
CA LEU A 142 0.77 2.60 -18.26
C LEU A 142 0.87 2.73 -19.78
N GLU A 143 -0.21 3.11 -20.46
CA GLU A 143 -0.27 3.23 -21.93
C GLU A 143 0.26 4.58 -22.44
N GLY A 144 -0.12 5.69 -21.82
CA GLY A 144 0.18 7.04 -22.33
C GLY A 144 0.83 7.99 -21.34
N GLY A 145 1.26 7.50 -20.17
CA GLY A 145 1.93 8.30 -19.16
C GLY A 145 1.02 9.34 -18.50
N PHE A 146 1.60 10.49 -18.11
CA PHE A 146 0.92 11.52 -17.32
C PHE A 146 -0.35 12.06 -17.97
N GLY A 147 -0.30 12.39 -19.28
CA GLY A 147 -1.45 12.99 -19.97
C GLY A 147 -2.63 12.04 -20.12
N ALA A 148 -2.37 10.76 -20.41
CA ALA A 148 -3.41 9.75 -20.55
C ALA A 148 -4.14 9.46 -19.23
N ALA A 149 -3.46 9.63 -18.08
CA ALA A 149 -4.06 9.44 -16.77
C ALA A 149 -5.13 10.50 -16.40
N PHE A 150 -5.27 11.56 -17.21
CA PHE A 150 -6.33 12.58 -17.08
C PHE A 150 -7.37 12.53 -18.20
N ASP A 151 -7.31 11.55 -19.10
CA ASP A 151 -8.38 11.34 -20.07
C ASP A 151 -9.59 10.71 -19.38
N PHE A 152 -10.41 11.56 -18.74
CA PHE A 152 -11.64 11.16 -18.06
C PHE A 152 -12.52 10.28 -18.96
N ARG A 153 -12.63 10.64 -20.25
CA ARG A 153 -13.49 9.92 -21.19
C ARG A 153 -12.98 8.50 -21.42
N ALA A 154 -11.67 8.34 -21.60
CA ALA A 154 -11.06 7.02 -21.77
C ALA A 154 -11.13 6.18 -20.49
N ILE A 155 -11.00 6.79 -19.31
CA ILE A 155 -11.10 6.13 -18.00
C ILE A 155 -12.52 5.61 -17.76
N PHE A 156 -13.54 6.46 -17.90
CA PHE A 156 -14.94 6.06 -17.71
C PHE A 156 -15.38 5.03 -18.75
N ARG A 157 -14.94 5.17 -20.01
CA ARG A 157 -15.20 4.16 -21.06
C ARG A 157 -14.57 2.82 -20.70
N ARG A 158 -13.32 2.81 -20.23
CA ARG A 158 -12.60 1.58 -19.87
C ARG A 158 -13.21 0.90 -18.65
N ALA A 159 -13.60 1.66 -17.64
CA ALA A 159 -14.31 1.14 -16.47
C ALA A 159 -15.69 0.56 -16.83
N GLY A 160 -16.36 1.12 -17.84
CA GLY A 160 -17.66 0.64 -18.34
C GLY A 160 -17.60 -0.49 -19.38
N LEU A 161 -16.44 -0.74 -20.00
CA LEU A 161 -16.28 -1.75 -21.06
C LEU A 161 -16.41 -3.19 -20.53
N TYR A 162 -15.90 -3.45 -19.33
CA TYR A 162 -15.98 -4.76 -18.67
C TYR A 162 -16.25 -4.61 -17.17
N PRO A 163 -17.49 -4.27 -16.78
CA PRO A 163 -17.82 -3.96 -15.38
C PRO A 163 -17.54 -5.13 -14.45
N GLY A 164 -17.79 -6.37 -14.89
CA GLY A 164 -17.49 -7.57 -14.10
C GLY A 164 -16.00 -7.71 -13.77
N MET A 165 -15.12 -7.44 -14.73
CA MET A 165 -13.67 -7.52 -14.52
C MET A 165 -13.17 -6.39 -13.61
N THR A 166 -13.65 -5.16 -13.82
CA THR A 166 -13.29 -4.01 -12.97
C THR A 166 -13.76 -4.20 -11.53
N VAL A 167 -14.97 -4.73 -11.32
CA VAL A 167 -15.48 -5.08 -9.98
C VAL A 167 -14.61 -6.14 -9.32
N MET A 168 -14.22 -7.19 -10.05
CA MET A 168 -13.34 -8.23 -9.49
C MET A 168 -11.98 -7.65 -9.07
N VAL A 169 -11.31 -6.86 -9.92
CA VAL A 169 -10.04 -6.20 -9.57
C VAL A 169 -10.21 -5.32 -8.32
N TRP A 170 -11.30 -4.57 -8.25
CA TRP A 170 -11.57 -3.70 -7.11
C TRP A 170 -11.80 -4.49 -5.81
N LEU A 171 -12.59 -5.57 -5.85
CA LEU A 171 -12.80 -6.46 -4.71
C LEU A 171 -11.49 -7.11 -4.26
N MET A 172 -10.66 -7.57 -5.19
CA MET A 172 -9.36 -8.15 -4.86
C MET A 172 -8.41 -7.13 -4.23
N ALA A 173 -8.47 -5.86 -4.66
CA ALA A 173 -7.71 -4.79 -4.04
C ALA A 173 -8.12 -4.57 -2.57
N ILE A 174 -9.41 -4.67 -2.25
CA ILE A 174 -9.92 -4.60 -0.86
C ILE A 174 -9.39 -5.78 -0.04
N VAL A 175 -9.49 -7.01 -0.57
CA VAL A 175 -8.99 -8.21 0.11
C VAL A 175 -7.49 -8.10 0.39
N ALA A 176 -6.69 -7.68 -0.60
CA ALA A 176 -5.26 -7.46 -0.42
C ALA A 176 -4.96 -6.37 0.63
N GLY A 177 -5.76 -5.31 0.65
CA GLY A 177 -5.68 -4.25 1.67
C GLY A 177 -5.95 -4.76 3.08
N ILE A 178 -6.96 -5.62 3.27
CA ILE A 178 -7.28 -6.25 4.57
C ILE A 178 -6.11 -7.12 5.04
N ILE A 179 -5.55 -7.95 4.16
CA ILE A 179 -4.38 -8.79 4.47
C ILE A 179 -3.19 -7.92 4.90
N GLY A 180 -2.92 -6.83 4.18
CA GLY A 180 -1.88 -5.86 4.53
C GLY A 180 -2.10 -5.24 5.92
N ALA A 181 -3.33 -4.82 6.23
CA ALA A 181 -3.69 -4.24 7.52
C ALA A 181 -3.50 -5.23 8.68
N LEU A 182 -3.91 -6.49 8.50
CA LEU A 182 -3.67 -7.55 9.48
C LEU A 182 -2.18 -7.76 9.74
N GLY A 183 -1.34 -7.71 8.70
CA GLY A 183 0.11 -7.80 8.83
C GLY A 183 0.69 -6.71 9.75
N VAL A 184 0.22 -5.46 9.61
CA VAL A 184 0.64 -4.35 10.48
C VAL A 184 0.25 -4.61 11.94
N ILE A 185 -0.98 -5.08 12.18
CA ILE A 185 -1.47 -5.39 13.54
C ILE A 185 -0.56 -6.43 14.21
N VAL A 186 -0.22 -7.51 13.49
CA VAL A 186 0.68 -8.55 14.01
C VAL A 186 2.05 -7.99 14.39
N VAL A 187 2.64 -7.12 13.56
CA VAL A 187 3.94 -6.49 13.85
C VAL A 187 3.86 -5.58 15.08
N VAL A 188 2.82 -4.74 15.17
CA VAL A 188 2.63 -3.81 16.30
C VAL A 188 2.42 -4.56 17.61
N ILE A 189 1.57 -5.58 17.61
CA ILE A 189 1.33 -6.43 18.78
C ILE A 189 2.63 -7.15 19.17
N GLY A 190 3.34 -7.73 18.19
CA GLY A 190 4.62 -8.39 18.42
C GLY A 190 5.63 -7.46 19.11
N LEU A 191 5.80 -6.24 18.61
CA LEU A 191 6.67 -5.23 19.21
C LEU A 191 6.24 -4.84 20.64
N PHE A 192 4.94 -4.67 20.84
CA PHE A 192 4.40 -4.25 22.14
C PHE A 192 4.70 -5.24 23.26
N PHE A 193 4.74 -6.55 22.96
CA PHE A 193 5.06 -7.59 23.94
C PHE A 193 6.56 -7.94 24.01
N THR A 194 7.27 -7.93 22.88
CA THR A 194 8.70 -8.30 22.86
C THR A 194 9.60 -7.23 23.47
N LEU A 195 9.26 -5.94 23.34
CA LEU A 195 10.08 -4.85 23.89
C LEU A 195 10.14 -4.86 25.43
N PRO A 196 9.01 -4.91 26.17
CA PRO A 196 9.05 -5.01 27.63
C PRO A 196 9.75 -6.27 28.12
N TYR A 197 9.57 -7.40 27.42
CA TYR A 197 10.27 -8.64 27.75
C TYR A 197 11.79 -8.46 27.65
N ALA A 198 12.28 -7.88 26.55
CA ALA A 198 13.71 -7.63 26.37
C ALA A 198 14.27 -6.70 27.47
N PHE A 199 13.54 -5.64 27.82
CA PHE A 199 13.94 -4.75 28.92
C PHE A 199 13.96 -5.45 30.28
N ALA A 200 13.00 -6.33 30.56
CA ALA A 200 12.99 -7.12 31.79
C ALA A 200 14.20 -8.06 31.89
N VAL A 201 14.58 -8.71 30.79
CA VAL A 201 15.79 -9.55 30.73
C VAL A 201 17.04 -8.71 30.98
N ILE A 202 17.17 -7.56 30.31
CA ILE A 202 18.33 -6.65 30.50
C ILE A 202 18.41 -6.16 31.95
N ALA A 203 17.27 -5.76 32.54
CA ALA A 203 17.22 -5.33 33.94
C ALA A 203 17.65 -6.45 34.91
N ASN A 204 17.26 -7.70 34.64
CA ASN A 204 17.71 -8.84 35.44
C ASN A 204 19.23 -9.05 35.34
N LEU A 205 19.79 -8.97 34.12
CA LEU A 205 21.24 -9.06 33.90
C LEU A 205 22.00 -7.96 34.64
N TYR A 206 21.51 -6.72 34.61
CA TYR A 206 22.11 -5.61 35.35
C TYR A 206 22.04 -5.81 36.88
N GLY A 207 20.93 -6.36 37.38
CA GLY A 207 20.81 -6.73 38.80
C GLY A 207 21.82 -7.79 39.21
N GLN A 208 21.98 -8.85 38.42
CA GLN A 208 22.98 -9.89 38.68
C GLN A 208 24.41 -9.35 38.64
N PHE A 209 24.71 -8.45 37.70
CA PHE A 209 26.02 -7.81 37.60
C PHE A 209 26.34 -6.99 38.87
N SER A 210 25.41 -6.14 39.31
CA SER A 210 25.55 -5.33 40.53
C SER A 210 25.73 -6.19 41.79
N GLN A 211 24.96 -7.27 41.92
CA GLN A 211 25.07 -8.17 43.06
C GLN A 211 26.45 -8.85 43.13
N ARG A 212 26.98 -9.29 41.98
CA ARG A 212 28.27 -9.98 41.91
C ARG A 212 29.44 -9.03 42.19
N THR A 213 29.39 -7.80 41.69
CA THR A 213 30.45 -6.80 41.95
C THR A 213 30.48 -6.34 43.39
N GLN A 214 29.32 -6.12 44.03
CA GLN A 214 29.25 -5.79 45.45
C GLN A 214 29.82 -6.90 46.33
N ARG A 215 29.47 -8.17 46.06
CA ARG A 215 30.01 -9.32 46.79
C ARG A 215 31.53 -9.42 46.67
N ALA A 216 32.08 -9.16 45.48
CA ALA A 216 33.52 -9.14 45.27
C ALA A 216 34.20 -8.00 46.05
N ALA A 217 33.58 -6.80 46.09
CA ALA A 217 34.10 -5.66 46.83
C ALA A 217 34.09 -5.86 48.36
N THR A 218 33.11 -6.57 48.90
CA THR A 218 33.04 -6.89 50.35
C THR A 218 33.95 -8.04 50.78
N ALA A 219 34.52 -8.79 49.84
CA ALA A 219 35.39 -9.94 50.12
C ALA A 219 36.90 -9.59 50.11
N VAL A 220 37.24 -8.34 49.79
CA VAL A 220 38.59 -7.74 49.86
C VAL A 220 38.71 -6.92 51.13
#